data_AF-A0A165ZLJ9-F1
#
_entry.id   AF-A0A165ZLJ9-F1
#
_cell.length_a   1.000
_cell.length_b   1.000
_cell.length_c   1.000
_cell.angle_alpha   90.00
_cell.angle_beta   90.00
_cell.angle_gamma   90.00
#
_symmetry.space_group_name_H-M   'P 1'
#
loop_
_entity.id
_entity.type
_entity.pdbx_description
1 polymer ?
#
loop_
_entity_poly.entity_id
_entity_poly.type
_entity_poly.pdbx_seq_one_letter_code
_entity_poly.pdbx_strand_id
1 'polypeptide(L)'
;TSNITKLNSSNYEAWRKAITAVLVTLSLWAHVLGTAARLENYFRPRGFGTRLVLRRRFFKLRMLPTETMVAWIARVDEYVGRLRGIGAVVPDDDIMVVLIEGLPKEYDGVITALDTVPDNMLTLGYIQHRLVNEFARTNGE
;
A
#
# COMPACT_ATOMS: atom_id res chain seq x y z
N THR A 1 6.79 15.34 -18.24
CA THR A 1 7.00 14.42 -19.38
C THR A 1 8.40 14.65 -19.89
N SER A 2 9.33 13.74 -19.61
CA SER A 2 10.72 13.88 -20.03
C SER A 2 10.79 13.79 -21.56
N ASN A 3 11.18 14.88 -22.22
CA ASN A 3 11.33 14.94 -23.66
C ASN A 3 12.64 14.24 -24.05
N ILE A 4 12.57 12.95 -24.36
CA ILE A 4 13.74 12.17 -24.79
C ILE A 4 13.93 12.43 -26.29
N THR A 5 15.10 12.96 -26.66
CA THR A 5 15.48 13.19 -28.05
C THR A 5 15.54 11.86 -28.82
N LYS A 6 15.20 11.87 -30.12
CA LYS A 6 15.24 10.65 -30.95
C LYS A 6 16.69 10.18 -31.14
N LEU A 7 16.92 8.87 -31.06
CA LEU A 7 18.24 8.26 -31.24
C LEU A 7 18.81 8.55 -32.65
N ASN A 8 20.07 8.93 -32.71
CA ASN A 8 20.86 9.11 -33.93
C ASN A 8 22.32 8.66 -33.69
N SER A 9 23.16 8.76 -34.72
CA SER A 9 24.56 8.29 -34.69
C SER A 9 25.47 9.07 -33.73
N SER A 10 25.10 10.28 -33.32
CA SER A 10 25.94 11.16 -32.47
C SER A 10 25.46 11.26 -31.02
N ASN A 11 24.25 10.80 -30.69
CA ASN A 11 23.63 11.04 -29.38
C ASN A 11 23.41 9.78 -28.51
N TYR A 12 23.97 8.64 -28.91
CA TYR A 12 23.74 7.34 -28.24
C TYR A 12 23.97 7.38 -26.73
N GLU A 13 25.09 7.95 -26.27
CA GLU A 13 25.45 8.06 -24.84
C GLU A 13 24.39 8.84 -24.03
N ALA A 14 23.99 10.01 -24.52
CA ALA A 14 23.00 10.86 -23.87
C ALA A 14 21.60 10.22 -23.91
N TRP A 15 21.24 9.64 -25.06
CA TRP A 15 19.99 8.92 -25.26
C TRP A 15 19.85 7.73 -24.31
N ARG A 16 20.90 6.91 -24.21
CA ARG A 16 20.95 5.74 -23.32
C ARG A 16 20.77 6.15 -21.86
N LYS A 17 21.46 7.21 -21.41
CA LYS A 17 21.33 7.72 -20.03
C LYS A 17 19.89 8.19 -19.75
N ALA A 18 19.28 8.94 -20.66
CA ALA A 18 17.91 9.43 -20.51
C ALA A 18 16.88 8.29 -20.47
N ILE A 19 16.98 7.31 -21.37
CA ILE A 19 16.10 6.14 -21.39
C ILE A 19 16.29 5.28 -20.14
N THR A 20 17.53 5.04 -19.72
CA THR A 20 17.83 4.28 -18.50
C THR A 20 17.21 4.96 -17.28
N ALA A 21 17.37 6.28 -17.14
CA ALA A 21 16.79 7.05 -16.04
C ALA A 21 15.25 6.93 -16.01
N VAL A 22 14.59 7.02 -17.17
CA VAL A 22 13.14 6.85 -17.28
C VAL A 22 12.72 5.43 -16.90
N LEU A 23 13.40 4.40 -17.42
CA LEU A 23 13.09 3.01 -17.13
C LEU A 23 13.32 2.65 -15.65
N VAL A 24 14.34 3.20 -15.01
CA VAL A 24 14.59 3.00 -13.57
C VAL A 24 13.54 3.74 -12.74
N THR A 25 13.25 5.01 -13.06
CA THR A 25 12.23 5.82 -12.34
C THR A 25 10.84 5.18 -12.42
N LEU A 26 10.51 4.57 -13.55
CA LEU A 26 9.25 3.87 -13.76
C LEU A 26 9.28 2.41 -13.27
N SER A 27 10.38 1.95 -12.67
CA SER A 27 10.58 0.54 -12.24
C SER A 27 10.40 -0.48 -13.37
N LEU A 28 10.68 -0.09 -14.61
CA LEU A 28 10.59 -0.90 -15.82
C LEU A 28 11.92 -1.54 -16.22
N TRP A 29 13.04 -1.10 -15.65
CA TRP A 29 14.39 -1.57 -16.00
C TRP A 29 14.57 -3.09 -15.89
N ALA A 30 13.97 -3.72 -14.87
CA ALA A 30 14.00 -5.18 -14.68
C ALA A 30 13.36 -5.97 -15.83
N HIS A 31 12.45 -5.35 -16.60
CA HIS A 31 11.83 -5.97 -17.77
C HIS A 31 12.78 -5.97 -18.98
N VAL A 32 13.56 -4.90 -19.15
CA VAL A 32 14.58 -4.80 -20.22
C VAL A 32 15.70 -5.80 -19.99
N LEU A 33 16.07 -6.05 -18.73
CA LEU A 33 17.07 -7.04 -18.36
C LEU A 33 16.55 -8.48 -18.32
N GLY A 34 15.24 -8.71 -18.51
CA GLY A 34 14.63 -10.03 -18.38
C GLY A 34 14.74 -10.64 -16.97
N THR A 35 15.09 -9.84 -15.96
CA THR A 35 15.21 -10.27 -14.55
C THR A 35 13.90 -10.13 -13.80
N ALA A 36 12.94 -9.37 -14.34
CA ALA A 36 11.54 -9.48 -13.95
C ALA A 36 11.01 -10.84 -14.44
N ALA A 37 10.80 -11.77 -13.51
CA ALA A 37 10.27 -13.11 -13.79
C ALA A 37 9.15 -13.05 -14.84
N ARG A 38 9.35 -13.79 -15.94
CA ARG A 38 8.52 -13.91 -17.15
C ARG A 38 7.02 -13.63 -16.89
N LEU A 39 6.63 -12.38 -17.13
CA LEU A 39 5.30 -11.79 -16.84
C LEU A 39 4.19 -12.27 -17.80
N GLU A 40 4.19 -13.52 -18.24
CA GLU A 40 3.10 -14.03 -19.09
C GLU A 40 1.78 -14.19 -18.29
N ASN A 41 1.83 -14.19 -16.96
CA ASN A 41 0.63 -14.26 -16.10
C ASN A 41 0.08 -12.90 -15.61
N TYR A 42 0.77 -11.77 -15.85
CA TYR A 42 0.39 -10.48 -15.23
C TYR A 42 -0.26 -9.48 -16.19
N PHE A 43 -0.09 -9.67 -17.50
CA PHE A 43 -0.68 -8.81 -18.53
C PHE A 43 -1.95 -9.41 -19.14
N ARG A 44 -2.97 -9.60 -18.30
CA ARG A 44 -4.37 -9.52 -18.77
C ARG A 44 -4.78 -8.04 -18.76
N PRO A 45 -5.42 -7.48 -19.82
CA PRO A 45 -5.79 -6.06 -19.92
C PRO A 45 -6.87 -5.57 -18.94
N ARG A 46 -7.14 -6.29 -17.85
CA ARG A 46 -8.06 -5.87 -16.78
C ARG A 46 -7.29 -5.89 -15.47
N GLY A 47 -6.64 -4.80 -15.04
CA GLY A 47 -6.09 -4.84 -13.69
C GLY A 47 -5.12 -3.77 -13.23
N PHE A 48 -4.18 -3.26 -14.04
CA PHE A 48 -3.16 -2.37 -13.47
C PHE A 48 -3.73 -1.03 -12.98
N GLY A 49 -4.53 -0.34 -13.81
CA GLY A 49 -5.22 0.89 -13.41
C GLY A 49 -6.20 0.66 -12.25
N THR A 50 -6.97 -0.43 -12.28
CA THR A 50 -7.91 -0.81 -11.22
C THR A 50 -7.18 -1.14 -9.91
N ARG A 51 -6.09 -1.92 -9.96
CA ARG A 51 -5.21 -2.20 -8.81
C ARG A 51 -4.61 -0.93 -8.25
N LEU A 52 -4.12 -0.03 -9.09
CA LEU A 52 -3.53 1.24 -8.66
C LEU A 52 -4.57 2.15 -7.99
N VAL A 53 -5.77 2.26 -8.57
CA VAL A 53 -6.88 3.04 -7.97
C VAL A 53 -7.29 2.44 -6.63
N LEU A 54 -7.43 1.12 -6.53
CA LEU A 54 -7.78 0.46 -5.27
C LEU A 54 -6.68 0.58 -4.23
N ARG A 55 -5.40 0.45 -4.60
CA ARG A 55 -4.27 0.68 -3.68
C ARG A 55 -4.25 2.12 -3.18
N ARG A 56 -4.46 3.11 -4.06
CA ARG A 56 -4.55 4.52 -3.67
C ARG A 56 -5.71 4.78 -2.71
N ARG A 57 -6.85 4.10 -2.89
CA ARG A 57 -7.99 4.21 -1.97
C ARG A 57 -7.67 3.55 -0.63
N PHE A 58 -7.05 2.37 -0.65
CA PHE A 58 -6.65 1.63 0.55
C PHE A 58 -5.76 2.47 1.48
N PHE A 59 -4.67 3.06 0.97
CA PHE A 59 -3.80 3.92 1.79
C PHE A 59 -4.44 5.26 2.22
N LYS A 60 -5.57 5.63 1.63
CA LYS A 60 -6.33 6.83 1.99
C LYS A 60 -7.53 6.54 2.88
N LEU A 61 -7.75 5.28 3.28
CA LEU A 61 -8.82 4.96 4.20
C LEU A 61 -8.61 5.70 5.52
N ARG A 62 -9.69 6.26 6.03
CA ARG A 62 -9.79 6.87 7.35
C ARG A 62 -11.04 6.34 8.02
N MET A 63 -11.00 6.14 9.32
CA MET A 63 -12.17 5.79 10.14
C MET A 63 -13.20 6.92 10.03
N LEU A 64 -14.48 6.57 9.85
CA LEU A 64 -15.54 7.56 9.76
C LEU A 64 -15.98 8.02 11.16
N PRO A 65 -16.46 9.27 11.32
CA PRO A 65 -16.87 9.79 12.64
C PRO A 65 -17.98 8.99 13.33
N THR A 66 -18.84 8.30 12.56
CA THR A 66 -19.98 7.52 13.08
C THR A 66 -19.73 6.02 13.03
N GLU A 67 -18.52 5.59 12.67
CA GLU A 67 -18.18 4.18 12.52
C GLU A 67 -17.57 3.64 13.82
N THR A 68 -17.89 2.40 14.16
CA THR A 68 -17.29 1.72 15.31
C THR A 68 -15.90 1.18 14.94
N MET A 69 -15.03 0.94 15.93
CA MET A 69 -13.70 0.35 15.64
C MET A 69 -13.80 -1.01 14.93
N VAL A 70 -14.79 -1.84 15.30
CA VAL A 70 -15.03 -3.13 14.65
C VAL A 70 -15.45 -2.94 13.19
N ALA A 71 -16.33 -1.97 12.91
CA ALA A 71 -16.75 -1.66 11.54
C ALA A 71 -15.58 -1.09 10.71
N TRP A 72 -14.72 -0.26 11.32
CA TRP A 72 -13.49 0.24 10.69
C TRP A 72 -12.56 -0.89 10.27
N ILE A 73 -12.24 -1.81 11.18
CA ILE A 73 -11.39 -2.98 10.90
C ILE A 73 -12.01 -3.83 9.78
N ALA A 74 -13.31 -4.14 9.88
CA ALA A 74 -14.01 -4.93 8.88
C ALA A 74 -13.97 -4.27 7.48
N ARG A 75 -14.08 -2.94 7.42
CA ARG A 75 -13.99 -2.19 6.15
C ARG A 75 -12.58 -2.23 5.58
N VAL A 76 -11.54 -2.14 6.40
CA VAL A 76 -10.16 -2.33 5.95
C VAL A 76 -9.97 -3.74 5.37
N ASP A 77 -10.45 -4.77 6.07
CA ASP A 77 -10.38 -6.16 5.61
C ASP A 77 -11.14 -6.40 4.29
N GLU A 78 -12.29 -5.74 4.09
CA GLU A 78 -13.01 -5.78 2.81
C GLU A 78 -12.16 -5.22 1.66
N TYR A 79 -11.48 -4.09 1.88
CA TYR A 79 -10.57 -3.52 0.88
C TYR A 79 -9.38 -4.43 0.59
N VAL A 80 -8.81 -5.07 1.61
CA VAL A 80 -7.76 -6.07 1.46
C VAL A 80 -8.26 -7.26 0.64
N GLY A 81 -9.45 -7.78 0.94
CA GLY A 81 -10.09 -8.85 0.19
C GLY A 81 -10.30 -8.51 -1.28
N ARG A 82 -10.74 -7.28 -1.57
CA ARG A 82 -10.90 -6.78 -2.96
C ARG A 82 -9.58 -6.66 -3.70
N LEU A 83 -8.52 -6.21 -3.03
CA LEU A 83 -7.17 -6.14 -3.60
C LEU A 83 -6.60 -7.53 -3.88
N ARG A 84 -6.72 -8.46 -2.92
CA ARG A 84 -6.30 -9.86 -3.07
C ARG A 84 -7.08 -10.56 -4.18
N GLY A 85 -8.39 -10.30 -4.29
CA GLY A 85 -9.26 -10.83 -5.35
C GLY A 85 -8.89 -10.44 -6.77
N ILE A 86 -8.11 -9.37 -6.96
CA ILE A 86 -7.57 -8.95 -8.28
C ILE A 86 -6.07 -9.26 -8.45
N GLY A 87 -5.54 -10.14 -7.60
CA GLY A 87 -4.16 -10.63 -7.65
C GLY A 87 -3.13 -9.65 -7.08
N ALA A 88 -3.53 -8.70 -6.25
CA ALA A 88 -2.58 -7.85 -5.53
C ALA A 88 -2.12 -8.55 -4.24
N VAL A 89 -0.80 -8.54 -4.02
CA VAL A 89 -0.24 -8.85 -2.71
C VAL A 89 -0.41 -7.62 -1.82
N VAL A 90 -0.95 -7.84 -0.61
CA VAL A 90 -1.11 -6.85 0.44
C VAL A 90 -0.42 -7.41 1.69
N PRO A 91 0.82 -6.98 1.97
CA PRO A 91 1.57 -7.33 3.18
C PRO A 91 0.81 -6.92 4.45
N ASP A 92 0.98 -7.66 5.52
CA ASP A 92 0.33 -7.34 6.79
C ASP A 92 0.78 -5.97 7.33
N ASP A 93 2.06 -5.61 7.17
CA ASP A 93 2.60 -4.30 7.55
C ASP A 93 1.83 -3.13 6.89
N ASP A 94 1.46 -3.27 5.61
CA ASP A 94 0.66 -2.26 4.91
C ASP A 94 -0.75 -2.14 5.53
N ILE A 95 -1.32 -3.26 5.99
CA ILE A 95 -2.62 -3.30 6.66
C ILE A 95 -2.51 -2.64 8.04
N MET A 96 -1.47 -2.95 8.79
CA MET A 96 -1.18 -2.35 10.09
C MET A 96 -1.04 -0.83 9.99
N VAL A 97 -0.26 -0.34 9.01
CA VAL A 97 -0.10 1.09 8.75
C VAL A 97 -1.45 1.73 8.44
N VAL A 98 -2.26 1.14 7.56
CA VAL A 98 -3.59 1.69 7.23
C VAL A 98 -4.51 1.70 8.45
N LEU A 99 -4.50 0.67 9.28
CA LEU A 99 -5.31 0.61 10.49
C LEU A 99 -4.96 1.73 11.47
N ILE A 100 -3.66 2.01 11.67
CA ILE A 100 -3.14 3.00 12.63
C ILE A 100 -3.29 4.43 12.09
N GLU A 101 -2.77 4.70 10.88
CA GLU A 101 -2.84 6.02 10.21
C GLU A 101 -4.29 6.42 9.82
N GLY A 102 -5.18 5.43 9.84
CA GLY A 102 -6.60 5.58 9.58
C GLY A 102 -7.38 6.19 10.74
N LEU A 103 -6.83 6.14 11.96
CA LEU A 103 -7.54 6.55 13.17
C LEU A 103 -7.62 8.07 13.31
N PRO A 104 -8.68 8.58 13.95
CA PRO A 104 -8.77 9.98 14.28
C PRO A 104 -7.98 10.26 15.58
N LYS A 105 -7.71 11.53 15.86
CA LYS A 105 -6.74 11.96 16.90
C LYS A 105 -7.12 11.55 18.31
N GLU A 106 -8.39 11.25 18.56
CA GLU A 106 -8.87 10.76 19.85
C GLU A 106 -8.20 9.43 20.26
N TYR A 107 -7.61 8.71 19.29
CA TYR A 107 -6.89 7.46 19.51
C TYR A 107 -5.36 7.62 19.55
N ASP A 108 -4.81 8.85 19.56
CA ASP A 108 -3.36 9.10 19.63
C ASP A 108 -2.69 8.40 20.83
N GLY A 109 -3.43 8.25 21.94
CA GLY A 109 -2.97 7.48 23.10
C GLY A 109 -2.79 5.98 22.83
N VAL A 110 -3.64 5.40 21.97
CA VAL A 110 -3.51 4.00 21.53
C VAL A 110 -2.30 3.84 20.61
N ILE A 111 -2.08 4.79 19.71
CA ILE A 111 -0.91 4.80 18.82
C ILE A 111 0.38 4.86 19.64
N THR A 112 0.45 5.77 20.60
CA THR A 112 1.61 5.90 21.51
C THR A 112 1.85 4.60 22.28
N ALA A 113 0.80 3.91 22.73
CA ALA A 113 0.93 2.63 23.41
C ALA A 113 1.47 1.53 22.46
N LEU A 114 1.09 1.54 21.19
CA LEU A 114 1.60 0.61 20.18
C LEU A 114 3.10 0.83 19.92
N ASP A 115 3.59 2.07 19.93
CA ASP A 115 5.00 2.40 19.73
C ASP A 115 5.92 1.84 20.85
N THR A 116 5.34 1.47 22.00
CA THR A 116 6.09 0.84 23.10
C THR A 116 6.18 -0.69 22.98
N VAL A 117 5.46 -1.29 22.03
CA VAL A 117 5.42 -2.75 21.84
C VAL A 117 6.64 -3.19 21.02
N PRO A 118 7.40 -4.21 21.45
CA PRO A 118 8.50 -4.74 20.67
C PRO A 118 8.07 -5.25 19.28
N ASP A 119 8.88 -4.99 18.25
CA ASP A 119 8.59 -5.33 16.84
C ASP A 119 8.15 -6.81 16.64
N ASN A 120 8.76 -7.73 17.40
CA ASN A 120 8.46 -9.16 17.31
C ASN A 120 7.07 -9.55 17.86
N MET A 121 6.42 -8.67 18.63
CA MET A 121 5.06 -8.85 19.14
C MET A 121 4.03 -8.04 18.35
N LEU A 122 4.47 -7.06 17.56
CA LEU A 122 3.63 -6.16 16.78
C LEU A 122 3.11 -6.86 15.51
N THR A 123 2.13 -7.74 15.70
CA THR A 123 1.46 -8.47 14.61
C THR A 123 0.13 -7.83 14.24
N LEU A 124 -0.38 -8.12 13.04
CA LEU A 124 -1.69 -7.63 12.59
C LEU A 124 -2.81 -8.03 13.55
N GLY A 125 -2.79 -9.30 14.01
CA GLY A 125 -3.76 -9.80 14.98
C GLY A 125 -3.66 -9.09 16.34
N TYR A 126 -2.45 -8.78 16.79
CA TYR A 126 -2.25 -8.01 18.02
C TYR A 126 -2.83 -6.59 17.89
N ILE A 127 -2.57 -5.89 16.79
CA ILE A 127 -3.12 -4.54 16.54
C ILE A 127 -4.65 -4.59 16.50
N GLN A 128 -5.24 -5.48 15.70
CA GLN A 128 -6.70 -5.60 15.60
C GLN A 128 -7.34 -5.85 16.97
N HIS A 129 -6.79 -6.78 17.76
CA HIS A 129 -7.27 -7.06 19.11
C HIS A 129 -7.10 -5.86 20.05
N ARG A 130 -5.96 -5.17 20.00
CA ARG A 130 -5.70 -3.98 20.83
C ARG A 130 -6.66 -2.84 20.51
N LEU A 131 -6.90 -2.58 19.24
CA LEU A 131 -7.83 -1.54 18.77
C LEU A 131 -9.26 -1.80 19.28
N VAL A 132 -9.75 -3.03 19.17
CA VAL A 132 -11.09 -3.40 19.67
C VAL A 132 -11.18 -3.22 21.19
N ASN A 133 -10.16 -3.64 21.93
CA ASN A 133 -10.16 -3.52 23.39
C ASN A 133 -10.07 -2.07 23.88
N GLU A 134 -9.37 -1.19 23.17
CA GLU A 134 -9.32 0.23 23.54
C GLU A 134 -10.61 0.96 23.25
N PHE A 135 -11.26 0.66 22.13
CA PHE A 135 -12.57 1.23 21.83
C PHE A 135 -13.62 0.90 22.90
N ALA A 136 -13.58 -0.32 23.45
CA ALA A 136 -14.46 -0.72 24.54
C ALA A 136 -14.25 0.08 25.84
N ARG A 137 -13.04 0.64 26.04
CA ARG A 137 -12.75 1.52 27.17
C ARG A 137 -13.16 2.97 26.91
N THR A 138 -12.90 3.50 25.72
CA THR A 138 -13.18 4.92 25.40
C THR A 138 -14.68 5.23 25.22
N ASN A 139 -15.50 4.25 24.81
CA ASN A 139 -16.97 4.42 24.68
C ASN A 139 -17.76 3.79 25.83
N GLY A 140 -17.08 3.40 26.91
CA GLY A 140 -17.66 2.76 28.10
C GLY A 140 -17.99 3.74 29.23
N GLU A 141 -17.89 5.06 29.01
CA GLU A 141 -18.33 6.11 29.93
C GLU A 141 -19.46 6.96 29.34
#